data_AF-A0A1N7SDI3-F1
#
_entry.id   AF-A0A1N7SDI3-F1
#
_cell.length_a   1.000
_cell.length_b   1.000
_cell.length_c   1.000
_cell.angle_alpha   90.00
_cell.angle_beta   90.00
_cell.angle_gamma   90.00
#
_symmetry.space_group_name_H-M   'P 1'
#
loop_
_entity.id
_entity.type
_entity.pdbx_description
1 polymer ?
#
loop_
_entity_poly.entity_id
_entity_poly.type
_entity_poly.pdbx_seq_one_letter_code
_entity_poly.pdbx_strand_id
1 'polypeptide(L)'
;MTPERFRAIVDAYGADARHWPASERADASEWADQHRSEADALLAEAAQLDAWLASDSVEAPDAAFVERIVASAPAPTPAPASARKRPRWLTLPGWRSRRGGLWWSGAAFAGVGLIGGFAGAFAVSFFLVTGTPSPASESSYLTTGFGGTAADWSGE
;
A
#
# COMPACT_ATOMS: atom_id res chain seq x y z
N MET A 1 6.37 10.99 -18.56
CA MET A 1 5.94 12.33 -18.09
C MET A 1 7.11 13.32 -18.15
N THR A 2 6.86 14.63 -18.30
CA THR A 2 7.90 15.68 -18.18
C THR A 2 8.16 16.04 -16.70
N PRO A 3 9.38 16.46 -16.33
CA PRO A 3 9.71 16.84 -14.95
C PRO A 3 8.84 17.99 -14.43
N GLU A 4 8.47 18.96 -15.29
CA GLU A 4 7.60 20.08 -14.89
C GLU A 4 6.20 19.59 -14.50
N ARG A 5 5.69 18.57 -15.20
CA ARG A 5 4.37 18.00 -14.88
C ARG A 5 4.42 17.21 -13.58
N PHE A 6 5.50 16.47 -13.33
CA PHE A 6 5.69 15.77 -12.06
C PHE A 6 5.73 16.77 -10.90
N ARG A 7 6.53 17.83 -11.04
CA ARG A 7 6.61 18.90 -10.05
C ARG A 7 5.25 19.54 -9.80
N ALA A 8 4.49 19.86 -10.84
CA ALA A 8 3.15 20.42 -10.68
C ALA A 8 2.18 19.48 -9.95
N ILE A 9 2.32 18.15 -10.12
CA ILE A 9 1.53 17.18 -9.36
C ILE A 9 1.95 17.19 -7.89
N VAL A 10 3.25 17.13 -7.59
CA VAL A 10 3.76 17.13 -6.21
C VAL A 10 3.39 18.45 -5.49
N ASP A 11 3.56 19.59 -6.15
CA ASP A 11 3.22 20.91 -5.59
C ASP A 11 1.72 21.05 -5.28
N ALA A 12 0.85 20.42 -6.09
CA ALA A 12 -0.61 20.53 -5.93
C ALA A 12 -1.23 19.48 -5.00
N TYR A 13 -0.67 18.27 -4.95
CA TYR A 13 -1.26 17.12 -4.26
C TYR A 13 -0.41 16.57 -3.11
N GLY A 14 0.80 17.10 -2.91
CA GLY A 14 1.71 16.69 -1.85
C GLY A 14 2.52 15.43 -2.18
N ALA A 15 3.22 14.93 -1.17
CA ALA A 15 4.17 13.82 -1.33
C ALA A 15 3.51 12.44 -1.45
N ASP A 16 2.24 12.30 -1.03
CA ASP A 16 1.54 11.03 -1.04
C ASP A 16 0.92 10.73 -2.41
N ALA A 17 1.47 9.72 -3.09
CA ALA A 17 1.02 9.26 -4.40
C ALA A 17 -0.47 8.85 -4.45
N ARG A 18 -1.08 8.51 -3.32
CA ARG A 18 -2.52 8.18 -3.25
C ARG A 18 -3.42 9.39 -3.53
N HIS A 19 -2.94 10.61 -3.27
CA HIS A 19 -3.66 11.84 -3.53
C HIS A 19 -3.50 12.35 -4.97
N TRP A 20 -2.53 11.82 -5.72
CA TRP A 20 -2.30 12.23 -7.10
C TRP A 20 -3.48 11.88 -8.01
N PRO A 21 -3.68 12.65 -9.10
CA PRO A 21 -4.72 12.40 -10.10
C PRO A 21 -4.68 10.96 -10.60
N ALA A 22 -5.83 10.27 -10.60
CA ALA A 22 -5.89 8.85 -10.96
C ALA A 22 -5.38 8.57 -12.39
N SER A 23 -5.58 9.51 -13.32
CA SER A 23 -5.14 9.39 -14.71
C SER A 23 -3.62 9.49 -14.89
N GLU A 24 -2.91 10.12 -13.95
CA GLU A 24 -1.48 10.42 -14.07
C GLU A 24 -0.63 9.74 -12.99
N ARG A 25 -1.25 9.09 -12.00
CA ARG A 25 -0.54 8.46 -10.87
C ARG A 25 0.44 7.38 -11.32
N ALA A 26 0.07 6.55 -12.29
CA ALA A 26 0.93 5.48 -12.80
C ALA A 26 2.18 6.08 -13.46
N ASP A 27 1.99 6.98 -14.42
CA ASP A 27 3.07 7.70 -15.11
C ASP A 27 3.96 8.48 -14.13
N ALA A 28 3.38 9.03 -13.06
CA ALA A 28 4.11 9.74 -12.00
C ALA A 28 4.93 8.85 -11.10
N SER A 29 4.40 7.69 -10.74
CA SER A 29 5.16 6.72 -9.96
C SER A 29 6.31 6.16 -10.79
N GLU A 30 6.06 5.85 -12.07
CA GLU A 30 7.08 5.36 -12.99
C GLU A 30 8.17 6.42 -13.22
N TRP A 31 7.80 7.69 -13.41
CA TRP A 31 8.79 8.77 -13.55
C TRP A 31 9.65 8.91 -12.29
N ALA A 32 9.04 8.83 -11.10
CA ALA A 32 9.74 8.90 -9.83
C ALA A 32 10.71 7.73 -9.63
N ASP A 33 10.36 6.53 -10.08
CA ASP A 33 11.23 5.37 -10.02
C ASP A 33 12.42 5.49 -10.99
N GLN A 34 12.21 6.06 -12.17
CA GLN A 34 13.27 6.31 -13.16
C GLN A 34 14.20 7.47 -12.77
N HIS A 35 13.70 8.46 -12.03
CA HIS A 35 14.41 9.69 -11.65
C HIS A 35 14.50 9.83 -10.13
N ARG A 36 14.87 8.74 -9.45
CA ARG A 36 14.83 8.58 -7.98
C ARG A 36 15.41 9.78 -7.22
N SER A 37 16.60 10.25 -7.60
CA SER A 37 17.26 11.35 -6.89
C SER A 37 16.51 12.69 -6.97
N GLU A 38 15.96 13.00 -8.15
CA GLU A 38 15.21 14.25 -8.38
C GLU A 38 13.82 14.15 -7.73
N ALA A 39 13.16 13.00 -7.91
CA ALA A 39 11.88 12.73 -7.30
C ALA A 39 11.95 12.76 -5.77
N ASP A 40 12.95 12.11 -5.16
CA ASP A 40 13.11 12.07 -3.71
C ASP A 40 13.36 13.47 -3.13
N ALA A 41 14.09 14.33 -3.83
CA ALA A 41 14.29 15.72 -3.41
C ALA A 41 12.95 16.51 -3.39
N LEU A 42 12.16 16.40 -4.45
CA LEU A 42 10.85 17.06 -4.55
C LEU A 42 9.85 16.50 -3.52
N LEU A 43 9.82 15.17 -3.36
CA LEU A 43 8.91 14.50 -2.42
C LEU A 43 9.30 14.79 -0.97
N ALA A 44 10.58 14.91 -0.64
CA ALA A 44 11.04 15.26 0.69
C ALA A 44 10.62 16.69 1.08
N GLU A 45 10.73 17.64 0.15
CA GLU A 45 10.27 19.03 0.34
C GLU A 45 8.76 19.06 0.61
N ALA A 46 7.96 18.39 -0.23
CA ALA A 46 6.51 18.29 -0.04
C ALA A 46 6.13 17.56 1.26
N ALA A 47 6.82 16.46 1.60
CA ALA A 47 6.56 15.69 2.81
C ALA A 47 6.84 16.50 4.09
N GLN A 48 7.83 17.40 4.06
CA GLN A 48 8.10 18.30 5.17
C GLN A 48 6.95 19.28 5.40
N LEU A 49 6.41 19.86 4.32
CA LEU A 49 5.25 20.74 4.39
C LEU A 49 4.00 19.97 4.87
N ASP A 50 3.75 18.80 4.30
CA ASP A 50 2.63 17.94 4.68
C ASP A 50 2.70 17.57 6.17
N ALA A 51 3.89 17.25 6.70
CA ALA A 51 4.09 16.94 8.11
C ALA A 51 3.86 18.17 9.01
N TRP A 52 4.29 19.36 8.57
CA TRP A 52 4.03 20.60 9.30
C TRP A 52 2.52 20.90 9.36
N LEU A 53 1.81 20.76 8.24
CA LEU A 53 0.36 20.95 8.19
C LEU A 53 -0.40 19.90 9.02
N ALA A 54 0.04 18.63 8.98
CA ALA A 54 -0.56 17.55 9.77
C ALA A 54 -0.35 17.70 11.28
N SER A 55 0.57 18.57 11.71
CA SER A 55 0.79 18.87 13.13
C SER A 55 -0.30 19.75 13.75
N ASP A 56 -1.10 20.42 12.91
CA ASP A 56 -2.25 21.21 13.39
C ASP A 56 -3.36 20.27 13.87
N SER A 57 -3.62 20.28 15.17
CA SER A 57 -4.68 19.49 15.79
C SER A 57 -5.86 20.38 16.12
N VAL A 58 -7.03 20.07 15.55
CA VAL A 58 -8.28 20.74 15.88
C VAL A 58 -8.87 20.13 17.17
N GLU A 59 -9.37 20.96 18.07
CA GLU A 59 -10.05 20.52 19.29
C GLU A 59 -11.27 19.65 18.94
N ALA A 60 -11.48 18.59 19.73
CA ALA A 60 -12.62 17.70 19.52
C ALA A 60 -13.95 18.48 19.66
N PRO A 61 -14.92 18.26 18.75
CA PRO A 61 -16.21 18.93 18.85
C PRO A 61 -16.97 18.51 20.11
N ASP A 62 -17.79 19.42 20.64
CA ASP A 62 -18.66 19.14 21.79
C ASP A 62 -19.57 17.92 21.54
N ALA A 63 -19.77 17.10 22.57
CA ALA A 63 -20.58 15.89 22.52
C ALA A 63 -22.02 16.19 22.05
N ALA A 64 -22.60 17.32 22.48
CA ALA A 64 -23.94 17.72 22.06
C ALA A 64 -24.03 18.02 20.55
N PHE A 65 -22.94 18.51 19.93
CA PHE A 65 -22.88 18.70 18.48
C PHE A 65 -22.84 17.36 17.74
N VAL A 66 -22.04 16.42 18.24
CA VAL A 66 -21.97 15.05 17.69
C VAL A 66 -23.32 14.35 17.76
N GLU A 67 -24.02 14.41 18.90
CA GLU A 67 -25.36 13.83 19.07
C GLU A 67 -26.37 14.39 18.08
N ARG A 68 -26.34 15.70 17.85
CA ARG A 68 -27.23 16.38 16.88
C ARG A 68 -26.95 15.95 15.44
N ILE A 69 -25.69 15.76 15.05
CA ILE A 69 -25.33 15.23 13.73
C ILE A 69 -25.87 13.80 13.58
N VAL A 70 -25.65 12.94 14.59
CA VAL A 70 -26.13 11.56 14.57
C VAL A 70 -27.66 11.50 14.49
N ALA A 71 -28.37 12.34 15.24
CA ALA A 71 -29.83 12.43 15.20
C ALA A 71 -30.36 12.96 13.85
N SER A 72 -29.57 13.75 13.12
CA SER A 72 -29.92 14.25 11.78
C SER A 72 -29.67 13.25 10.65
N ALA A 73 -29.03 12.10 10.94
CA ALA A 73 -28.74 11.10 9.94
C ALA A 73 -30.04 10.51 9.36
N PRO A 74 -30.17 10.36 8.03
CA PRO A 74 -31.35 9.79 7.42
C PRO A 74 -31.57 8.36 7.92
N ALA A 75 -32.76 8.08 8.45
CA ALA A 75 -33.13 6.76 8.91
C ALA A 75 -33.08 5.76 7.73
N PRO A 76 -32.51 4.56 7.90
CA PRO A 76 -32.52 3.54 6.86
C PRO A 76 -33.97 3.16 6.55
N THR A 77 -34.38 3.38 5.29
CA THR A 77 -35.70 3.01 4.82
C THR A 77 -35.90 1.51 5.00
N PRO A 78 -36.97 1.05 5.68
CA PRO A 78 -37.22 -0.37 5.83
C PRO A 78 -37.43 -0.98 4.43
N ALA A 79 -36.53 -1.88 4.03
CA ALA A 79 -36.65 -2.58 2.76
C ALA A 79 -38.01 -3.30 2.67
N PRO A 80 -38.70 -3.27 1.52
CA PRO A 80 -40.02 -3.86 1.37
C PRO A 80 -39.99 -5.36 1.65
N ALA A 81 -40.97 -5.84 2.41
CA ALA A 81 -41.10 -7.23 2.86
C ALA A 81 -41.17 -8.26 1.70
N SER A 82 -41.36 -7.80 0.45
CA SER A 82 -41.45 -8.63 -0.75
C SER A 82 -40.10 -9.20 -1.24
N ALA A 83 -38.96 -8.65 -0.81
CA ALA A 83 -37.63 -9.13 -1.24
C ALA A 83 -37.13 -10.39 -0.49
N ARG A 84 -37.93 -10.97 0.42
CA ARG A 84 -37.50 -12.08 1.29
C ARG A 84 -37.99 -13.45 0.80
N LYS A 85 -37.81 -13.77 -0.49
CA LYS A 85 -37.81 -15.18 -0.92
C LYS A 85 -36.43 -15.78 -0.68
N ARG A 86 -36.17 -16.24 0.55
CA ARG A 86 -34.95 -16.98 0.88
C ARG A 86 -35.10 -18.43 0.38
N PRO A 87 -34.09 -19.00 -0.29
CA PRO A 87 -34.16 -20.38 -0.76
C PRO A 87 -34.11 -21.35 0.44
N ARG A 88 -34.97 -22.36 0.39
CA ARG A 88 -35.36 -23.26 1.49
C ARG A 88 -34.25 -24.23 1.96
N TRP A 89 -33.07 -24.20 1.34
CA TRP A 89 -31.95 -25.09 1.66
C TRP A 89 -31.06 -24.60 2.81
N LEU A 90 -31.26 -23.38 3.31
CA LEU A 90 -30.54 -22.82 4.47
C LEU A 90 -31.24 -23.05 5.82
N THR A 91 -32.33 -23.82 5.88
CA THR A 91 -33.00 -24.14 7.14
C THR A 91 -32.45 -25.42 7.76
N LEU A 92 -31.23 -25.36 8.31
CA LEU A 92 -30.78 -26.36 9.28
C LEU A 92 -31.53 -26.15 10.61
N PRO A 93 -32.06 -27.22 11.25
CA PRO A 93 -32.74 -27.11 12.53
C PRO A 93 -31.68 -26.94 13.63
N GLY A 94 -31.52 -25.70 14.13
CA GLY A 94 -30.63 -25.42 15.25
C GLY A 94 -30.21 -23.95 15.35
N TRP A 95 -30.23 -23.20 14.25
CA TRP A 95 -29.82 -21.80 14.23
C TRP A 95 -30.99 -20.85 14.55
N ARG A 96 -31.62 -21.04 15.71
CA ARG A 96 -32.61 -20.11 16.28
C ARG A 96 -32.14 -19.61 17.65
N SER A 97 -30.96 -19.02 17.70
CA SER A 97 -30.62 -18.06 18.76
C SER A 97 -30.85 -16.63 18.25
N ARG A 98 -31.90 -16.03 18.80
CA ARG A 98 -32.23 -14.62 18.71
C ARG A 98 -31.02 -13.78 19.14
N ARG A 99 -30.49 -12.96 18.22
CA ARG A 99 -29.79 -11.66 18.38
C ARG A 99 -28.96 -11.38 17.10
N GLY A 100 -29.61 -11.51 15.95
CA GLY A 100 -29.03 -11.32 14.63
C GLY A 100 -29.24 -9.89 14.14
N GLY A 101 -28.23 -9.05 14.32
CA GLY A 101 -28.20 -7.71 13.71
C GLY A 101 -26.84 -7.01 13.76
N LEU A 102 -25.98 -7.32 14.74
CA LEU A 102 -24.77 -6.52 14.99
C LEU A 102 -23.43 -7.21 14.66
N TRP A 103 -23.42 -8.52 14.38
CA TRP A 103 -22.16 -9.25 14.14
C TRP A 103 -21.78 -9.39 12.66
N TRP A 104 -22.68 -9.06 11.73
CA TRP A 104 -22.38 -9.11 10.28
C TRP A 104 -21.62 -7.89 9.76
N SER A 105 -21.43 -6.85 10.56
CA SER A 105 -20.47 -5.77 10.23
C SER A 105 -19.00 -6.22 10.34
N GLY A 106 -18.71 -7.37 10.98
CA GLY A 106 -17.35 -7.91 11.05
C GLY A 106 -16.97 -8.86 9.91
N ALA A 107 -17.93 -9.56 9.29
CA ALA A 107 -17.64 -10.57 8.26
C ALA A 107 -17.31 -9.98 6.89
N ALA A 108 -17.72 -8.73 6.62
CA ALA A 108 -17.29 -8.01 5.41
C ALA A 108 -15.78 -7.68 5.42
N PHE A 109 -15.15 -7.62 6.60
CA PHE A 109 -13.69 -7.43 6.72
C PHE A 109 -12.90 -8.75 6.71
N ALA A 110 -13.53 -9.91 6.94
CA ALA A 110 -12.83 -11.19 6.93
C ALA A 110 -12.51 -11.74 5.51
N GLY A 111 -13.21 -11.25 4.47
CA GLY A 111 -12.98 -11.69 3.09
C GLY A 111 -11.82 -10.99 2.36
N VAL A 112 -11.45 -9.78 2.79
CA VAL A 112 -10.39 -8.99 2.12
C VAL A 112 -8.99 -9.49 2.51
N GLY A 113 -8.84 -10.13 3.68
CA GLY A 113 -7.56 -10.67 4.14
C GLY A 113 -7.05 -11.90 3.37
N LEU A 114 -7.94 -12.75 2.85
CA LEU A 114 -7.52 -13.98 2.16
C LEU A 114 -7.05 -13.74 0.72
N ILE A 115 -7.54 -12.70 0.03
CA ILE A 115 -7.07 -12.35 -1.31
C ILE A 115 -5.69 -11.66 -1.25
N GLY A 116 -5.41 -10.87 -0.20
CA GLY A 116 -4.09 -10.28 0.04
C GLY A 116 -3.02 -11.30 0.47
N GLY A 117 -3.42 -12.36 1.18
CA GLY A 117 -2.48 -13.40 1.66
C GLY A 117 -1.82 -14.21 0.53
N PHE A 118 -2.55 -14.54 -0.54
CA PHE A 118 -1.98 -15.27 -1.68
C PHE A 118 -0.99 -14.42 -2.49
N ALA A 119 -1.23 -13.10 -2.64
CA ALA A 119 -0.31 -12.21 -3.34
C ALA A 119 1.02 -12.03 -2.58
N GLY A 120 0.98 -11.91 -1.25
CA GLY A 120 2.18 -11.83 -0.41
C GLY A 120 3.01 -13.13 -0.40
N ALA A 121 2.35 -14.30 -0.37
CA ALA A 121 3.02 -15.60 -0.40
C ALA A 121 3.73 -15.88 -1.75
N PHE A 122 3.14 -15.45 -2.87
CA PHE A 122 3.78 -15.57 -4.18
C PHE A 122 5.00 -14.65 -4.35
N ALA A 123 4.96 -13.42 -3.81
CA ALA A 123 6.09 -12.49 -3.88
C ALA A 123 7.32 -13.00 -3.09
N VAL A 124 7.12 -13.54 -1.89
CA VAL A 124 8.21 -14.10 -1.08
C VAL A 124 8.79 -15.38 -1.71
N SER A 125 7.94 -16.22 -2.30
CA SER A 125 8.38 -17.45 -2.99
C SER A 125 9.20 -17.14 -4.25
N PHE A 126 8.78 -16.15 -5.04
CA PHE A 126 9.54 -15.72 -6.22
C PHE A 126 10.89 -15.07 -5.83
N PHE A 127 10.92 -14.28 -4.75
CA PHE A 127 12.13 -13.64 -4.25
C PHE A 127 13.16 -14.64 -3.67
N LEU A 128 12.70 -15.71 -3.00
CA LEU A 128 13.58 -16.80 -2.52
C LEU A 128 14.08 -17.72 -3.64
N VAL A 129 13.31 -17.90 -4.72
CA VAL A 129 13.69 -18.77 -5.85
C VAL A 129 14.58 -18.06 -6.88
N THR A 130 14.43 -16.75 -7.05
CA THR A 130 15.23 -15.95 -8.00
C THR A 130 16.40 -15.19 -7.37
N GLY A 131 16.38 -15.03 -6.05
CA GLY A 131 17.50 -14.49 -5.28
C GLY A 131 18.58 -15.54 -5.11
N THR A 132 19.43 -15.72 -6.12
CA THR A 132 20.79 -16.20 -5.87
C THR A 132 21.51 -15.13 -5.06
N PRO A 133 21.86 -15.33 -3.79
CA PRO A 133 22.82 -14.44 -3.16
C PRO A 133 24.15 -14.65 -3.88
N SER A 134 24.57 -13.64 -4.63
CA SER A 134 25.98 -13.45 -4.94
C SER A 134 26.59 -12.78 -3.71
N PRO A 135 27.38 -13.47 -2.86
CA PRO A 135 28.20 -12.79 -1.89
C PRO A 135 29.39 -12.16 -2.63
N ALA A 136 29.19 -10.96 -3.14
CA ALA A 136 30.29 -10.03 -3.31
C ALA A 136 30.61 -9.45 -1.93
N SER A 137 31.66 -9.97 -1.28
CA SER A 137 32.43 -9.25 -0.27
C SER A 137 33.84 -9.81 -0.23
N GLU A 138 34.70 -9.06 -0.91
CA GLU A 138 36.15 -8.92 -0.89
C GLU A 138 36.95 -9.62 0.22
N SER A 139 38.12 -10.14 -0.15
CA SER A 139 39.33 -10.03 0.68
C SER A 139 40.59 -10.32 -0.14
N SER A 140 41.21 -9.24 -0.61
CA SER A 140 42.59 -9.11 -1.07
C SER A 140 43.62 -9.40 0.04
N TYR A 141 43.52 -10.54 0.73
CA TYR A 141 44.38 -10.87 1.88
C TYR A 141 44.92 -12.31 1.89
N LEU A 142 45.21 -12.90 0.72
CA LEU A 142 46.09 -14.07 0.65
C LEU A 142 47.28 -13.77 -0.28
N THR A 143 48.17 -12.96 0.27
CA THR A 143 49.60 -13.07 -0.04
C THR A 143 50.14 -14.37 0.56
N THR A 144 51.17 -14.92 -0.09
CA THR A 144 52.05 -16.02 0.31
C THR A 144 51.77 -17.37 -0.35
N GLY A 145 52.70 -17.77 -1.23
CA GLY A 145 52.90 -19.17 -1.58
C GLY A 145 53.47 -19.39 -2.98
N PHE A 146 54.71 -18.95 -3.20
CA PHE A 146 55.68 -19.54 -4.13
C PHE A 146 55.18 -20.20 -5.43
N GLY A 147 55.58 -19.63 -6.58
CA GLY A 147 56.04 -20.45 -7.69
C GLY A 147 55.71 -19.94 -9.09
N GLY A 148 56.75 -19.49 -9.81
CA GLY A 148 56.85 -19.76 -11.25
C GLY A 148 56.66 -18.57 -12.18
N THR A 149 57.79 -18.00 -12.58
CA THR A 149 57.99 -17.05 -13.68
C THR A 149 57.64 -17.62 -15.07
N ALA A 150 57.44 -16.65 -15.98
CA ALA A 150 57.65 -16.69 -17.44
C ALA A 150 56.48 -17.16 -18.32
N ALA A 151 55.90 -16.24 -19.10
CA ALA A 151 56.39 -15.98 -20.46
C ALA A 151 55.54 -14.89 -21.14
N ASP A 152 56.24 -13.86 -21.62
CA ASP A 152 55.75 -12.92 -22.63
C ASP A 152 55.31 -13.65 -23.89
N TRP A 153 54.12 -13.31 -24.39
CA TRP A 153 53.80 -13.39 -25.82
C TRP A 153 52.95 -12.17 -26.19
N SER A 154 53.65 -11.07 -26.46
CA SER A 154 53.19 -9.96 -27.27
C SER A 154 52.81 -10.46 -28.67
N GLY A 155 51.79 -9.84 -29.25
CA GLY A 155 51.16 -10.28 -30.49
C GLY A 155 52.02 -10.16 -31.75
N GLU A 156 51.33 -10.53 -32.84
CA GLU A 156 51.70 -10.48 -34.27
C GLU A 156 52.27 -11.78 -34.85
#